data_AF-R4V7U6-F1
#
_entry.id   AF-R4V7U6-F1
#
_cell.length_a   1.000
_cell.length_b   1.000
_cell.length_c   1.000
_cell.angle_alpha   90.00
_cell.angle_beta   90.00
_cell.angle_gamma   90.00
#
_symmetry.space_group_name_H-M   'P 1'
#
loop_
_entity.id
_entity.type
_entity.pdbx_description
1 polymer ?
#
loop_
_entity_poly.entity_id
_entity_poly.type
_entity_poly.pdbx_seq_one_letter_code
_entity_poly.pdbx_strand_id
1 'polypeptide(L)'
;MGFLKVGDKDADGRQKRIEHSGRYLRASRTGGVSLRAQTRAAGINLTGNTNHGVRVSTRLAKNTQVAFQNGRFVLRGRYGSDAAKINLSKTGVTVSSKTALGSFNWIKPGRSSAKFAGVQLRGHKAATIQMVYLALTAVAGGLRLLARGTVMMVDGLARLTGWGLARIEQARQDRVRLNLGTDEIKRAGAAVLAEQGIDLSAEPRRDLFAGLLFTLTVLGRGDDRFVPRRAGLDDTDSAVAVALIDDLDTVGAQITMWLGADREARAPTAVLGVLFVLAAAWAEKMAPPQRAEALLALDDACLAAGPRTILQEEMLDALPRALGVELQLEGES
;
A
#
# COMPACT_ATOMS: atom_id res chain seq x y z
N MET A 1 -22.77 -47.51 -5.78
CA MET A 1 -22.46 -47.35 -4.34
C MET A 1 -21.50 -48.45 -3.94
N GLY A 2 -20.29 -48.10 -3.50
CA GLY A 2 -19.23 -49.09 -3.23
C GLY A 2 -19.58 -50.04 -2.08
N PHE A 3 -19.28 -51.33 -2.27
CA PHE A 3 -19.42 -52.39 -1.25
C PHE A 3 -18.61 -52.10 0.02
N LEU A 4 -17.55 -51.28 -0.08
CA LEU A 4 -16.74 -50.79 1.04
C LEU A 4 -16.74 -49.27 1.01
N LYS A 5 -16.83 -48.62 2.18
CA LYS A 5 -16.80 -47.15 2.33
C LYS A 5 -15.42 -46.52 2.05
N VAL A 6 -14.71 -46.98 1.03
CA VAL A 6 -13.45 -46.41 0.56
C VAL A 6 -13.75 -45.07 -0.13
N GLY A 7 -13.06 -44.01 0.26
CA GLY A 7 -13.30 -42.65 -0.23
C GLY A 7 -14.26 -41.81 0.62
N ASP A 8 -14.98 -42.39 1.58
CA ASP A 8 -15.87 -41.63 2.49
C ASP A 8 -15.05 -40.80 3.49
N LYS A 9 -14.99 -39.48 3.24
CA LYS A 9 -14.24 -38.51 4.03
C LYS A 9 -15.10 -37.92 5.17
N ASP A 10 -14.48 -37.64 6.31
CA ASP A 10 -15.09 -36.87 7.39
C ASP A 10 -15.18 -35.38 7.03
N ALA A 11 -15.82 -34.60 7.90
CA ALA A 11 -15.94 -33.16 7.74
C ALA A 11 -14.58 -32.45 7.60
N ASP A 12 -13.48 -33.15 7.93
CA ASP A 12 -12.10 -32.67 7.85
C ASP A 12 -11.36 -33.25 6.64
N GLY A 13 -12.07 -33.86 5.69
CA GLY A 13 -11.50 -34.42 4.46
C GLY A 13 -10.73 -35.73 4.65
N ARG A 14 -10.77 -36.36 5.83
CA ARG A 14 -10.02 -37.58 6.15
C ARG A 14 -10.88 -38.83 5.95
N GLN A 15 -10.33 -39.89 5.38
CA GLN A 15 -11.01 -41.18 5.21
C GLN A 15 -11.59 -41.71 6.53
N LYS A 16 -12.91 -41.74 6.72
CA LYS A 16 -13.57 -42.10 8.01
C LYS A 16 -13.12 -43.45 8.53
N ARG A 17 -13.54 -44.53 7.88
CA ARG A 17 -13.25 -45.95 8.15
C ARG A 17 -13.50 -46.78 6.89
N ILE A 18 -12.75 -47.86 6.70
CA ILE A 18 -13.04 -48.85 5.65
C ILE A 18 -13.91 -49.94 6.31
N GLU A 19 -15.22 -49.87 6.08
CA GLU A 19 -16.20 -50.83 6.59
C GLU A 19 -17.37 -50.99 5.61
N HIS A 20 -18.05 -52.13 5.70
CA HIS A 20 -19.37 -52.36 5.11
C HIS A 20 -20.42 -52.25 6.23
N SER A 21 -21.47 -51.46 6.01
CA SER A 21 -22.57 -51.31 6.99
C SER A 21 -23.93 -51.29 6.30
N GLY A 22 -24.74 -52.32 6.54
CA GLY A 22 -26.15 -52.41 6.16
C GLY A 22 -27.10 -52.19 7.33
N ARG A 23 -28.41 -52.39 7.09
CA ARG A 23 -29.48 -52.20 8.10
C ARG A 23 -29.33 -53.12 9.31
N TYR A 24 -28.91 -54.37 9.08
CA TYR A 24 -28.77 -55.39 10.12
C TYR A 24 -27.38 -56.03 10.22
N LEU A 25 -26.47 -55.72 9.29
CA LEU A 25 -25.14 -56.32 9.22
C LEU A 25 -24.07 -55.24 9.18
N ARG A 26 -23.01 -55.41 9.98
CA ARG A 26 -21.80 -54.59 9.91
C ARG A 26 -20.59 -55.50 9.81
N ALA A 27 -19.76 -55.26 8.80
CA ALA A 27 -18.49 -55.95 8.61
C ALA A 27 -17.35 -54.93 8.55
N SER A 28 -16.30 -55.12 9.34
CA SER A 28 -15.13 -54.23 9.35
C SER A 28 -13.84 -54.98 9.64
N ARG A 29 -12.72 -54.52 9.08
CA ARG A 29 -11.39 -55.13 9.26
C ARG A 29 -10.99 -55.29 10.73
N THR A 30 -11.37 -54.34 11.59
CA THR A 30 -10.98 -54.34 13.01
C THR A 30 -12.05 -54.91 13.95
N GLY A 31 -13.30 -55.03 13.51
CA GLY A 31 -14.44 -55.39 14.36
C GLY A 31 -15.18 -56.67 13.96
N GLY A 32 -14.72 -57.35 12.89
CA GLY A 32 -15.36 -58.55 12.38
C GLY A 32 -16.74 -58.30 11.76
N VAL A 33 -17.53 -59.37 11.66
CA VAL A 33 -18.94 -59.34 11.22
C VAL A 33 -19.83 -59.35 12.46
N SER A 34 -20.84 -58.48 12.50
CA SER A 34 -21.81 -58.43 13.59
C SER A 34 -23.20 -58.11 13.07
N LEU A 35 -24.22 -58.70 13.71
CA LEU A 35 -25.61 -58.33 13.48
C LEU A 35 -26.04 -57.23 14.46
N ARG A 36 -26.87 -56.29 13.98
CA ARG A 36 -27.33 -55.15 14.77
C ARG A 36 -28.82 -54.90 14.53
N ALA A 37 -29.58 -54.75 15.60
CA ALA A 37 -30.93 -54.20 15.57
C ALA A 37 -30.99 -52.92 16.39
N GLN A 38 -31.72 -51.91 15.92
CA GLN A 38 -31.91 -50.65 16.64
C GLN A 38 -33.37 -50.23 16.54
N THR A 39 -33.97 -49.86 17.67
CA THR A 39 -35.31 -49.29 17.73
C THR A 39 -35.30 -48.04 18.62
N ARG A 40 -36.19 -47.09 18.31
CA ARG A 40 -36.33 -45.84 19.04
C ARG A 40 -37.78 -45.67 19.45
N ALA A 41 -38.04 -45.56 20.75
CA ALA A 41 -39.37 -45.39 21.32
C ALA A 41 -39.32 -44.36 22.45
N ALA A 42 -40.27 -43.41 22.47
CA ALA A 42 -40.45 -42.43 23.56
C ALA A 42 -39.15 -41.73 24.02
N GLY A 43 -38.28 -41.30 23.09
CA GLY A 43 -37.02 -40.62 23.42
C GLY A 43 -35.86 -41.54 23.86
N ILE A 44 -36.13 -42.84 24.03
CA ILE A 44 -35.15 -43.87 24.38
C ILE A 44 -34.74 -44.65 23.12
N ASN A 45 -33.43 -44.86 22.97
CA ASN A 45 -32.87 -45.68 21.91
C ASN A 45 -32.41 -47.02 22.49
N LEU A 46 -32.95 -48.12 21.95
CA LEU A 46 -32.56 -49.48 22.27
C LEU A 46 -31.77 -50.06 21.10
N THR A 47 -30.57 -50.54 21.35
CA THR A 47 -29.70 -51.19 20.35
C THR A 47 -29.27 -52.55 20.86
N GLY A 48 -29.48 -53.59 20.07
CA GLY A 48 -28.91 -54.92 20.26
C GLY A 48 -27.83 -55.20 19.23
N ASN A 49 -26.70 -55.77 19.66
CA ASN A 49 -25.64 -56.22 18.77
C ASN A 49 -25.08 -57.57 19.25
N THR A 50 -24.82 -58.50 18.33
CA THR A 50 -24.35 -59.86 18.67
C THR A 50 -22.99 -59.88 19.39
N ASN A 51 -22.12 -58.90 19.13
CA ASN A 51 -20.76 -58.86 19.68
C ASN A 51 -20.65 -57.90 20.89
N HIS A 52 -21.61 -57.00 21.07
CA HIS A 52 -21.54 -55.92 22.07
C HIS A 52 -22.73 -55.86 23.02
N GLY A 53 -23.72 -56.75 22.86
CA GLY A 53 -24.90 -56.88 23.71
C GLY A 53 -25.95 -55.77 23.52
N VAL A 54 -26.67 -55.47 24.59
CA VAL A 54 -27.82 -54.55 24.59
C VAL A 54 -27.44 -53.20 25.21
N ARG A 55 -27.84 -52.12 24.54
CA ARG A 55 -27.67 -50.74 24.99
C ARG A 55 -28.99 -49.98 24.96
N VAL A 56 -29.35 -49.43 26.11
CA VAL A 56 -30.45 -48.47 26.28
C VAL A 56 -29.85 -47.08 26.45
N SER A 57 -30.35 -46.06 25.75
CA SER A 57 -29.80 -44.71 25.88
C SER A 57 -30.81 -43.60 25.66
N THR A 58 -30.73 -42.56 26.48
CA THR A 58 -31.57 -41.37 26.42
C THR A 58 -30.73 -40.09 26.42
N ARG A 59 -31.23 -39.03 25.78
CA ARG A 59 -30.58 -37.71 25.76
C ARG A 59 -31.18 -36.87 26.89
N LEU A 60 -30.37 -36.49 27.87
CA LEU A 60 -30.82 -35.65 28.99
C LEU A 60 -30.81 -34.16 28.64
N ALA A 61 -29.83 -33.72 27.85
CA ALA A 61 -29.68 -32.33 27.43
C ALA A 61 -28.97 -32.25 26.07
N LYS A 62 -28.91 -31.05 25.47
CA LYS A 62 -28.13 -30.83 24.25
C LYS A 62 -26.68 -31.24 24.50
N ASN A 63 -26.19 -32.17 23.67
CA ASN A 63 -24.86 -32.76 23.75
C ASN A 63 -24.54 -33.59 25.01
N THR A 64 -25.52 -33.95 25.85
CA THR A 64 -25.34 -34.90 26.96
C THR A 64 -26.30 -36.09 26.87
N GLN A 65 -25.73 -37.29 26.99
CA GLN A 65 -26.42 -38.56 26.88
C GLN A 65 -26.12 -39.43 28.10
N VAL A 66 -27.14 -40.13 28.55
CA VAL A 66 -27.04 -41.21 29.53
C VAL A 66 -27.42 -42.51 28.85
N ALA A 67 -26.68 -43.58 29.16
CA ALA A 67 -26.94 -44.90 28.63
C ALA A 67 -26.65 -45.99 29.67
N PHE A 68 -27.34 -47.10 29.54
CA PHE A 68 -26.98 -48.37 30.16
C PHE A 68 -26.61 -49.35 29.06
N GLN A 69 -25.41 -49.92 29.13
CA GLN A 69 -24.93 -50.92 28.19
C GLN A 69 -24.51 -52.16 28.96
N ASN A 70 -25.17 -53.29 28.73
CA ASN A 70 -24.95 -54.56 29.45
C ASN A 70 -24.86 -54.34 30.99
N GLY A 71 -25.82 -53.61 31.57
CA GLY A 71 -25.85 -53.29 33.01
C GLY A 71 -24.93 -52.13 33.45
N ARG A 72 -24.01 -51.64 32.61
CA ARG A 72 -23.10 -50.54 32.97
C ARG A 72 -23.69 -49.16 32.65
N PHE A 73 -23.75 -48.29 33.66
CA PHE A 73 -24.08 -46.87 33.51
C PHE A 73 -22.98 -46.08 32.76
N VAL A 74 -23.39 -45.30 31.77
CA VAL A 74 -22.54 -44.47 30.91
C VAL A 74 -23.12 -43.05 30.82
N LEU A 75 -22.37 -42.07 31.33
CA LEU A 75 -22.62 -40.64 31.12
C LEU A 75 -21.61 -40.10 30.09
N ARG A 76 -22.08 -39.36 29.09
CA ARG A 76 -21.24 -38.72 28.08
C ARG A 76 -21.78 -37.34 27.69
N GLY A 77 -20.93 -36.32 27.76
CA GLY A 77 -21.22 -34.98 27.22
C GLY A 77 -20.06 -34.42 26.39
N ARG A 78 -20.35 -33.58 25.39
CA ARG A 78 -19.31 -32.93 24.57
C ARG A 78 -19.70 -31.49 24.20
N TYR A 79 -18.91 -30.53 24.66
CA TYR A 79 -19.19 -29.10 24.57
C TYR A 79 -17.99 -28.33 24.01
N GLY A 80 -18.21 -27.12 23.50
CA GLY A 80 -17.15 -26.23 23.03
C GLY A 80 -16.87 -26.28 21.52
N SER A 81 -15.99 -25.37 21.09
CA SER A 81 -15.57 -25.17 19.70
C SER A 81 -14.50 -26.17 19.27
N ASP A 82 -14.12 -26.18 18.00
CA ASP A 82 -13.10 -27.11 17.48
C ASP A 82 -11.69 -26.86 18.07
N ALA A 83 -11.39 -25.64 18.50
CA ALA A 83 -10.12 -25.29 19.14
C ALA A 83 -9.96 -25.91 20.54
N ALA A 84 -11.06 -25.95 21.32
CA ALA A 84 -11.08 -26.53 22.66
C ALA A 84 -12.45 -27.16 22.97
N LYS A 85 -12.47 -28.49 23.11
CA LYS A 85 -13.66 -29.27 23.45
C LYS A 85 -13.60 -29.77 24.88
N ILE A 86 -14.68 -29.57 25.60
CA ILE A 86 -14.91 -30.06 26.96
C ILE A 86 -15.69 -31.38 26.85
N ASN A 87 -15.12 -32.47 27.34
CA ASN A 87 -15.71 -33.80 27.31
C ASN A 87 -16.07 -34.22 28.73
N LEU A 88 -17.37 -34.41 28.98
CA LEU A 88 -17.92 -34.91 30.23
C LEU A 88 -18.05 -36.43 30.19
N SER A 89 -17.68 -37.11 31.27
CA SER A 89 -17.79 -38.56 31.43
C SER A 89 -18.21 -38.92 32.87
N LYS A 90 -18.60 -40.18 33.11
CA LYS A 90 -18.88 -40.69 34.49
C LYS A 90 -17.77 -40.34 35.50
N THR A 91 -16.52 -40.32 35.05
CA THR A 91 -15.32 -40.07 35.87
C THR A 91 -14.85 -38.61 35.86
N GLY A 92 -15.72 -37.66 35.46
CA GLY A 92 -15.38 -36.23 35.40
C GLY A 92 -15.16 -35.67 33.99
N VAL A 93 -14.64 -34.44 33.96
CA VAL A 93 -14.51 -33.57 32.78
C VAL A 93 -13.07 -33.57 32.25
N THR A 94 -12.89 -33.49 30.93
CA THR A 94 -11.57 -33.37 30.28
C THR A 94 -11.59 -32.39 29.11
N VAL A 95 -10.49 -31.68 28.88
CA VAL A 95 -10.35 -30.75 27.77
C VAL A 95 -9.49 -31.36 26.68
N SER A 96 -9.91 -31.20 25.42
CA SER A 96 -9.17 -31.67 24.26
C SER A 96 -9.17 -30.65 23.13
N SER A 97 -8.03 -30.48 22.48
CA SER A 97 -7.88 -29.64 21.30
C SER A 97 -7.73 -30.48 20.04
N LYS A 98 -8.26 -30.00 18.92
CA LYS A 98 -8.16 -30.65 17.62
C LYS A 98 -6.93 -30.14 16.88
N THR A 99 -6.24 -31.05 16.20
CA THR A 99 -5.06 -30.76 15.37
C THR A 99 -5.22 -31.36 13.97
N ALA A 100 -4.33 -31.00 13.04
CA ALA A 100 -4.29 -31.59 11.71
C ALA A 100 -4.04 -33.12 11.74
N LEU A 101 -3.39 -33.64 12.78
CA LEU A 101 -3.18 -35.08 12.94
C LEU A 101 -4.29 -35.77 13.74
N GLY A 102 -5.16 -35.07 14.47
CA GLY A 102 -6.18 -35.73 15.31
C GLY A 102 -6.70 -34.88 16.46
N SER A 103 -6.69 -35.44 17.67
CA SER A 103 -7.13 -34.75 18.88
C SER A 103 -6.19 -35.02 20.04
N PHE A 104 -5.74 -33.97 20.71
CA PHE A 104 -4.92 -34.05 21.91
C PHE A 104 -5.77 -33.75 23.14
N ASN A 105 -5.76 -34.63 24.15
CA ASN A 105 -6.44 -34.40 25.42
C ASN A 105 -5.43 -33.92 26.46
N TRP A 106 -5.61 -32.70 26.95
CA TRP A 106 -4.68 -32.03 27.86
C TRP A 106 -4.65 -32.66 29.25
N ILE A 107 -5.75 -33.29 29.69
CA ILE A 107 -5.89 -33.81 31.06
C ILE A 107 -5.69 -35.34 31.10
N LYS A 108 -6.11 -36.07 30.06
CA LYS A 108 -5.97 -37.53 29.97
C LYS A 108 -5.29 -37.91 28.66
N PRO A 109 -3.94 -37.95 28.61
CA PRO A 109 -3.17 -38.27 27.40
C PRO A 109 -3.57 -39.60 26.76
N GLY A 110 -3.95 -40.61 27.56
CA GLY A 110 -4.46 -41.89 27.07
C GLY A 110 -5.78 -41.81 26.28
N ARG A 111 -6.46 -40.65 26.25
CA ARG A 111 -7.66 -40.40 25.42
C ARG A 111 -7.35 -39.62 24.13
N SER A 112 -6.08 -39.33 23.86
CA SER A 112 -5.65 -38.69 22.62
C SER A 112 -5.75 -39.63 21.42
N SER A 113 -5.85 -39.06 20.23
CA SER A 113 -5.85 -39.80 18.97
C SER A 113 -5.06 -39.08 17.89
N ALA A 114 -4.36 -39.86 17.08
CA ALA A 114 -3.59 -39.40 15.94
C ALA A 114 -3.98 -40.27 14.74
N LYS A 115 -4.06 -39.68 13.56
CA LYS A 115 -4.41 -40.36 12.32
C LYS A 115 -3.38 -40.00 11.27
N PHE A 116 -2.70 -41.02 10.77
CA PHE A 116 -1.66 -40.87 9.77
C PHE A 116 -1.86 -41.96 8.72
N ALA A 117 -1.83 -41.59 7.43
CA ALA A 117 -2.01 -42.52 6.30
C ALA A 117 -3.23 -43.47 6.44
N GLY A 118 -4.37 -42.97 6.97
CA GLY A 118 -5.59 -43.76 7.17
C GLY A 118 -5.61 -44.65 8.42
N VAL A 119 -4.48 -44.82 9.12
CA VAL A 119 -4.39 -45.56 10.38
C VAL A 119 -4.68 -44.64 11.57
N GLN A 120 -5.65 -45.02 12.41
CA GLN A 120 -5.97 -44.28 13.62
C GLN A 120 -5.26 -44.90 14.84
N LEU A 121 -4.25 -44.21 15.35
CA LEU A 121 -3.59 -44.51 16.62
C LEU A 121 -4.34 -43.83 17.78
N ARG A 122 -4.43 -44.50 18.92
CA ARG A 122 -5.09 -44.02 20.14
C ARG A 122 -4.23 -44.34 21.35
N GLY A 123 -4.45 -43.62 22.45
CA GLY A 123 -3.73 -43.86 23.71
C GLY A 123 -2.50 -42.97 23.87
N HIS A 124 -1.63 -43.35 24.80
CA HIS A 124 -0.45 -42.56 25.17
C HIS A 124 0.51 -42.34 23.99
N LYS A 125 0.69 -43.33 23.11
CA LYS A 125 1.51 -43.17 21.88
C LYS A 125 0.98 -42.07 20.96
N ALA A 126 -0.34 -41.92 20.86
CA ALA A 126 -0.94 -40.84 20.08
C ALA A 126 -0.74 -39.47 20.73
N ALA A 127 -0.70 -39.40 22.07
CA ALA A 127 -0.39 -38.16 22.77
C ALA A 127 1.05 -37.70 22.48
N THR A 128 2.02 -38.61 22.49
CA THR A 128 3.43 -38.30 22.17
C THR A 128 3.57 -37.76 20.74
N ILE A 129 2.94 -38.41 19.75
CA ILE A 129 2.96 -37.95 18.35
C ILE A 129 2.36 -36.54 18.23
N GLN A 130 1.25 -36.28 18.91
CA GLN A 130 0.60 -34.97 18.90
C GLN A 130 1.44 -33.89 19.57
N MET A 131 2.12 -34.21 20.67
CA MET A 131 3.04 -33.29 21.36
C MET A 131 4.20 -32.89 20.45
N VAL A 132 4.83 -33.86 19.78
CA VAL A 132 5.90 -33.58 18.80
C VAL A 132 5.38 -32.69 17.67
N TYR A 133 4.20 -32.99 17.13
CA TYR A 133 3.57 -32.17 16.09
C TYR A 133 3.30 -30.74 16.54
N LEU A 134 2.74 -30.56 17.75
CA LEU A 134 2.48 -29.24 18.31
C LEU A 134 3.78 -28.46 18.53
N ALA A 135 4.83 -29.10 19.03
CA ALA A 135 6.15 -28.48 19.22
C ALA A 135 6.73 -28.02 17.87
N LEU A 136 6.74 -28.87 16.85
CA LEU A 136 7.23 -28.50 15.51
C LEU A 136 6.41 -27.37 14.89
N THR A 137 5.10 -27.39 15.05
CA THR A 137 4.21 -26.33 14.55
C THR A 137 4.46 -25.00 15.28
N ALA A 138 4.70 -25.05 16.59
CA ALA A 138 5.03 -23.88 17.39
C ALA A 138 6.38 -23.27 16.98
N VAL A 139 7.41 -24.10 16.77
CA VAL A 139 8.72 -23.65 16.27
C VAL A 139 8.59 -22.98 14.89
N ALA A 140 7.89 -23.64 13.96
CA ALA A 140 7.67 -23.08 12.63
C ALA A 140 6.86 -21.76 12.68
N GLY A 141 5.85 -21.68 13.56
CA GLY A 141 5.09 -20.46 13.81
C GLY A 141 5.96 -19.34 14.38
N GLY A 142 6.81 -19.65 15.36
CA GLY A 142 7.76 -18.71 15.96
C GLY A 142 8.74 -18.16 14.94
N LEU A 143 9.35 -19.02 14.11
CA LEU A 143 10.25 -18.60 13.04
C LEU A 143 9.56 -17.65 12.03
N ARG A 144 8.31 -17.94 11.66
CA ARG A 144 7.53 -17.05 10.78
C ARG A 144 7.24 -15.69 11.41
N LEU A 145 6.94 -15.66 12.71
CA LEU A 145 6.73 -14.40 13.44
C LEU A 145 8.01 -13.57 13.51
N LEU A 146 9.15 -14.21 13.78
CA LEU A 146 10.46 -13.53 13.78
C LEU A 146 10.81 -12.96 12.41
N ALA A 147 10.62 -13.73 11.35
CA ALA A 147 10.85 -13.26 9.98
C ALA A 147 9.98 -12.04 9.64
N ARG A 148 8.67 -12.09 9.96
CA ARG A 148 7.77 -10.94 9.76
C ARG A 148 8.16 -9.73 10.60
N GLY A 149 8.52 -9.93 11.86
CA GLY A 149 8.98 -8.84 12.73
C GLY A 149 10.23 -8.16 12.17
N THR A 150 11.16 -8.94 11.62
CA THR A 150 12.38 -8.42 10.99
C THR A 150 12.06 -7.57 9.76
N VAL A 151 11.20 -8.06 8.86
CA VAL A 151 10.77 -7.30 7.68
C VAL A 151 10.09 -5.99 8.07
N MET A 152 9.19 -6.04 9.06
CA MET A 152 8.50 -4.85 9.55
C MET A 152 9.47 -3.82 10.15
N MET A 153 10.50 -4.28 10.88
CA MET A 153 11.52 -3.40 11.45
C MET A 153 12.39 -2.74 10.37
N VAL A 154 12.79 -3.49 9.35
CA VAL A 154 13.58 -2.97 8.22
C VAL A 154 12.78 -1.94 7.43
N ASP A 155 11.51 -2.23 7.11
CA ASP A 155 10.62 -1.30 6.40
C ASP A 155 10.37 -0.03 7.23
N GLY A 156 10.13 -0.18 8.55
CA GLY A 156 10.00 0.95 9.47
C GLY A 156 11.25 1.83 9.49
N LEU A 157 12.44 1.23 9.54
CA LEU A 157 13.71 1.96 9.51
C LEU A 157 13.91 2.68 8.17
N ALA A 158 13.64 2.01 7.05
CA ALA A 158 13.75 2.60 5.72
C ALA A 158 12.85 3.84 5.56
N ARG A 159 11.61 3.77 6.03
CA ARG A 159 10.67 4.90 6.03
C ARG A 159 11.15 6.06 6.90
N LEU A 160 11.67 5.76 8.09
CA LEU A 160 12.23 6.79 8.98
C LEU A 160 13.45 7.47 8.34
N THR A 161 14.35 6.70 7.73
CA THR A 161 15.50 7.26 7.01
C THR A 161 15.07 8.10 5.82
N GLY A 162 14.10 7.63 5.03
CA GLY A 162 13.55 8.37 3.89
C GLY A 162 12.91 9.69 4.31
N TRP A 163 12.09 9.67 5.37
CA TRP A 163 11.52 10.88 5.96
C TRP A 163 12.59 11.86 6.44
N GLY A 164 13.63 11.37 7.13
CA GLY A 164 14.74 12.20 7.61
C GLY A 164 15.51 12.85 6.47
N LEU A 165 15.82 12.09 5.40
CA LEU A 165 16.49 12.61 4.21
C LEU A 165 15.63 13.65 3.49
N ALA A 166 14.34 13.38 3.29
CA ALA A 166 13.41 14.33 2.67
C ALA A 166 13.34 15.65 3.46
N ARG A 167 13.35 15.59 4.80
CA ARG A 167 13.34 16.78 5.66
C ARG A 167 14.63 17.60 5.54
N ILE A 168 15.78 16.93 5.42
CA ILE A 168 17.07 17.59 5.21
C ILE A 168 17.08 18.27 3.84
N GLU A 169 16.54 17.61 2.81
CA GLU A 169 16.50 18.18 1.47
C GLU A 169 15.57 19.39 1.39
N GLN A 170 14.39 19.32 1.99
CA GLN A 170 13.50 20.48 2.16
C GLN A 170 14.23 21.63 2.87
N ALA A 171 14.91 21.35 3.99
CA ALA A 171 15.65 22.38 4.71
C ALA A 171 16.82 22.97 3.91
N ARG A 172 17.40 22.22 2.96
CA ARG A 172 18.40 22.75 2.02
C ARG A 172 17.75 23.64 0.98
N GLN A 173 16.62 23.23 0.41
CA GLN A 173 15.84 24.04 -0.53
C GLN A 173 15.40 25.36 0.13
N ASP A 174 14.88 25.31 1.36
CA ASP A 174 14.44 26.49 2.11
C ASP A 174 15.58 27.48 2.40
N ARG A 175 16.82 26.99 2.59
CA ARG A 175 18.01 27.84 2.79
C ARG A 175 18.49 28.51 1.52
N VAL A 176 18.09 27.98 0.37
CA VAL A 176 18.52 28.42 -0.94
C VAL A 176 17.49 29.36 -1.58
N ARG A 177 16.23 29.30 -1.15
CA ARG A 177 15.14 30.20 -1.58
C ARG A 177 15.41 31.66 -1.19
N LEU A 178 15.06 32.58 -2.09
CA LEU A 178 15.19 34.02 -1.86
C LEU A 178 14.08 34.56 -0.92
N ASN A 179 13.02 33.77 -0.69
CA ASN A 179 11.89 34.09 0.21
C ASN A 179 11.24 35.46 -0.10
N LEU A 180 11.14 35.81 -1.38
CA LEU A 180 10.58 37.08 -1.81
C LEU A 180 9.05 37.01 -1.86
N GLY A 181 8.39 37.96 -1.22
CA GLY A 181 6.93 38.06 -1.27
C GLY A 181 6.44 38.58 -2.62
N THR A 182 5.29 38.09 -3.11
CA THR A 182 4.68 38.55 -4.38
C THR A 182 4.52 40.08 -4.44
N ASP A 183 4.15 40.72 -3.32
CA ASP A 183 3.99 42.17 -3.24
C ASP A 183 5.31 42.94 -3.30
N GLU A 184 6.40 42.34 -2.82
CA GLU A 184 7.74 42.92 -2.95
C GLU A 184 8.22 42.85 -4.39
N ILE A 185 8.05 41.68 -5.02
CA ILE A 185 8.36 41.45 -6.44
C ILE A 185 7.62 42.44 -7.32
N LYS A 186 6.30 42.56 -7.15
CA LYS A 186 5.45 43.46 -7.92
C LYS A 186 5.89 44.92 -7.76
N ARG A 187 6.20 45.36 -6.54
CA ARG A 187 6.68 46.72 -6.26
C ARG A 187 8.05 46.98 -6.90
N ALA A 188 8.97 46.01 -6.84
CA ALA A 188 10.28 46.14 -7.46
C ALA A 188 10.18 46.30 -8.98
N GLY A 189 9.38 45.46 -9.65
CA GLY A 189 9.14 45.58 -11.09
C GLY A 189 8.50 46.91 -11.48
N ALA A 190 7.46 47.32 -10.77
CA ALA A 190 6.81 48.61 -11.02
C ALA A 190 7.75 49.81 -10.81
N ALA A 191 8.64 49.75 -9.82
CA ALA A 191 9.63 50.80 -9.58
C ALA A 191 10.61 50.93 -10.75
N VAL A 192 11.12 49.80 -11.28
CA VAL A 192 12.03 49.79 -12.45
C VAL A 192 11.35 50.42 -13.67
N LEU A 193 10.10 50.05 -13.97
CA LEU A 193 9.37 50.61 -15.10
C LEU A 193 9.06 52.10 -14.92
N ALA A 194 8.69 52.51 -13.70
CA ALA A 194 8.37 53.91 -13.40
C ALA A 194 9.59 54.83 -13.53
N GLU A 195 10.78 54.37 -13.10
CA GLU A 195 12.04 55.11 -13.25
C GLU A 195 12.39 55.35 -14.72
N GLN A 196 12.09 54.38 -15.59
CA GLN A 196 12.38 54.43 -17.02
C GLN A 196 11.22 55.01 -17.87
N GLY A 197 10.08 55.34 -17.25
CA GLY A 197 8.90 55.86 -17.94
C GLY A 197 8.27 54.89 -18.94
N ILE A 198 8.35 53.58 -18.68
CA ILE A 198 7.91 52.53 -19.61
C ILE A 198 6.44 52.16 -19.38
N ASP A 199 5.65 52.13 -20.46
CA ASP A 199 4.27 51.65 -20.47
C ASP A 199 4.14 50.34 -21.26
N LEU A 200 4.07 49.21 -20.55
CA LEU A 200 3.94 47.88 -21.15
C LEU A 200 2.57 47.64 -21.83
N SER A 201 1.56 48.48 -21.58
CA SER A 201 0.23 48.32 -22.19
C SER A 201 0.27 48.59 -23.70
N ALA A 202 1.20 49.42 -24.15
CA ALA A 202 1.42 49.73 -25.57
C ALA A 202 2.26 48.67 -26.29
N GLU A 203 3.02 47.85 -25.56
CA GLU A 203 4.01 46.93 -26.15
C GLU A 203 3.36 45.76 -26.93
N PRO A 204 3.94 45.35 -28.07
CA PRO A 204 3.48 44.19 -28.82
C PRO A 204 3.57 42.89 -28.01
N ARG A 205 2.65 41.96 -28.30
CA ARG A 205 2.62 40.62 -27.65
C ARG A 205 3.92 39.84 -27.86
N ARG A 206 4.53 40.00 -29.04
CA ARG A 206 5.78 39.36 -29.45
C ARG A 206 6.93 39.83 -28.55
N ASP A 207 7.05 41.14 -28.38
CA ASP A 207 8.13 41.78 -27.64
C ASP A 207 8.02 41.49 -26.14
N LEU A 208 6.79 41.49 -25.60
CA LEU A 208 6.53 41.06 -24.22
C LEU A 208 6.95 39.59 -23.99
N PHE A 209 6.64 38.69 -24.93
CA PHE A 209 7.04 37.28 -24.82
C PHE A 209 8.55 37.09 -24.96
N ALA A 210 9.19 37.80 -25.90
CA ALA A 210 10.64 37.82 -26.02
C ALA A 210 11.29 38.34 -24.73
N GLY A 211 10.71 39.38 -24.12
CA GLY A 211 11.16 39.90 -22.83
C GLY A 211 11.04 38.90 -21.69
N LEU A 212 9.95 38.12 -21.64
CA LEU A 212 9.79 37.02 -20.69
C LEU A 212 10.87 35.96 -20.88
N LEU A 213 11.04 35.51 -22.12
CA LEU A 213 12.02 34.48 -22.46
C LEU A 213 13.44 34.94 -22.14
N PHE A 214 13.80 36.17 -22.49
CA PHE A 214 15.10 36.76 -22.17
C PHE A 214 15.31 36.89 -20.66
N THR A 215 14.35 37.46 -19.94
CA THR A 215 14.48 37.67 -18.49
C THR A 215 14.64 36.35 -17.76
N LEU A 216 13.89 35.33 -18.16
CA LEU A 216 13.93 34.02 -17.53
C LEU A 216 15.19 33.21 -17.90
N THR A 217 15.53 33.13 -19.19
CA THR A 217 16.61 32.23 -19.68
C THR A 217 17.99 32.87 -19.66
N VAL A 218 18.08 34.19 -19.76
CA VAL A 218 19.34 34.94 -19.79
C VAL A 218 19.60 35.59 -18.42
N LEU A 219 18.74 36.52 -18.01
CA LEU A 219 18.93 37.24 -16.74
C LEU A 219 18.75 36.32 -15.52
N GLY A 220 17.87 35.33 -15.60
CA GLY A 220 17.71 34.30 -14.58
C GLY A 220 19.00 33.48 -14.33
N ARG A 221 19.89 33.39 -15.33
CA ARG A 221 21.22 32.76 -15.20
C ARG A 221 22.32 33.75 -14.82
N GLY A 222 21.94 35.02 -14.66
CA GLY A 222 22.84 36.14 -14.42
C GLY A 222 23.55 36.62 -15.68
N ASP A 223 23.28 36.08 -16.87
CA ASP A 223 23.92 36.49 -18.12
C ASP A 223 23.28 37.77 -18.70
N ASP A 224 23.90 38.39 -19.69
CA ASP A 224 23.45 39.63 -20.34
C ASP A 224 23.16 39.46 -21.84
N ARG A 225 23.44 38.28 -22.40
CA ARG A 225 23.29 37.97 -23.82
C ARG A 225 22.66 36.61 -24.03
N PHE A 226 21.76 36.55 -25.00
CA PHE A 226 21.15 35.30 -25.41
C PHE A 226 22.14 34.45 -26.20
N VAL A 227 22.18 33.15 -25.91
CA VAL A 227 23.01 32.18 -26.64
C VAL A 227 22.09 31.10 -27.19
N PRO A 228 21.77 31.10 -28.51
CA PRO A 228 20.72 30.25 -29.08
C PRO A 228 20.90 28.76 -28.80
N ARG A 229 22.14 28.26 -28.94
CA ARG A 229 22.47 26.84 -28.65
C ARG A 229 22.23 26.43 -27.21
N ARG A 230 22.29 27.37 -26.25
CA ARG A 230 21.94 27.06 -24.86
C ARG A 230 20.44 26.92 -24.72
N ALA A 231 19.63 27.70 -25.41
CA ALA A 231 18.17 27.62 -25.31
C ALA A 231 17.53 26.47 -26.13
N GLY A 232 18.32 25.50 -26.61
CA GLY A 232 17.81 24.39 -27.42
C GLY A 232 17.43 24.77 -28.86
N LEU A 233 17.85 25.94 -29.35
CA LEU A 233 17.68 26.33 -30.74
C LEU A 233 18.84 25.75 -31.56
N ASP A 234 18.70 24.48 -31.97
CA ASP A 234 19.70 23.75 -32.74
C ASP A 234 19.73 24.17 -34.22
N ASP A 235 18.58 24.59 -34.78
CA ASP A 235 18.45 25.08 -36.16
C ASP A 235 18.34 26.62 -36.19
N THR A 236 19.48 27.27 -36.02
CA THR A 236 19.59 28.74 -36.05
C THR A 236 19.37 29.35 -37.44
N ASP A 237 19.34 28.54 -38.49
CA ASP A 237 19.22 29.01 -39.87
C ASP A 237 17.76 29.11 -40.35
N SER A 238 16.82 28.59 -39.56
CA SER A 238 15.39 28.77 -39.84
C SER A 238 14.99 30.23 -39.68
N ALA A 239 14.16 30.74 -40.61
CA ALA A 239 13.70 32.13 -40.59
C ALA A 239 12.99 32.52 -39.27
N VAL A 240 12.34 31.54 -38.62
CA VAL A 240 11.69 31.72 -37.33
C VAL A 240 12.70 31.86 -36.20
N ALA A 241 13.76 31.04 -36.18
CA ALA A 241 14.81 31.15 -35.18
C ALA A 241 15.56 32.48 -35.30
N VAL A 242 15.90 32.90 -36.52
CA VAL A 242 16.56 34.19 -36.77
C VAL A 242 15.70 35.35 -36.26
N ALA A 243 14.40 35.34 -36.56
CA ALA A 243 13.49 36.38 -36.12
C ALA A 243 13.33 36.43 -34.59
N LEU A 244 13.29 35.28 -33.92
CA LEU A 244 13.23 35.21 -32.46
C LEU A 244 14.52 35.69 -31.80
N ILE A 245 15.68 35.35 -32.36
CA ILE A 245 16.99 35.80 -31.86
C ILE A 245 17.10 37.32 -31.94
N ASP A 246 16.68 37.91 -33.06
CA ASP A 246 16.69 39.37 -33.26
C ASP A 246 15.77 40.10 -32.25
N ASP A 247 14.58 39.53 -31.99
CA ASP A 247 13.67 40.06 -30.95
C ASP A 247 14.31 39.97 -29.57
N LEU A 248 14.94 38.84 -29.24
CA LEU A 248 15.57 38.61 -27.94
C LEU A 248 16.75 39.52 -27.70
N ASP A 249 17.57 39.78 -28.73
CA ASP A 249 18.69 40.70 -28.63
C ASP A 249 18.20 42.15 -28.47
N THR A 250 17.17 42.55 -29.22
CA THR A 250 16.59 43.90 -29.15
C THR A 250 15.92 44.16 -27.81
N VAL A 251 14.98 43.31 -27.42
CA VAL A 251 14.25 43.43 -26.14
C VAL A 251 15.19 43.19 -24.96
N GLY A 252 16.13 42.27 -25.09
CA GLY A 252 17.12 41.96 -24.05
C GLY A 252 18.04 43.14 -23.75
N ALA A 253 18.51 43.85 -24.79
CA ALA A 253 19.27 45.08 -24.60
C ALA A 253 18.45 46.16 -23.87
N GLN A 254 17.16 46.28 -24.19
CA GLN A 254 16.26 47.24 -23.56
C GLN A 254 16.01 46.91 -22.07
N ILE A 255 15.71 45.65 -21.75
CA ILE A 255 15.51 45.21 -20.36
C ILE A 255 16.79 45.34 -19.54
N THR A 256 17.94 45.01 -20.12
CA THR A 256 19.26 45.16 -19.49
C THR A 256 19.54 46.63 -19.16
N MET A 257 19.09 47.55 -20.01
CA MET A 257 19.16 48.99 -19.75
C MET A 257 18.26 49.41 -18.58
N TRP A 258 17.04 48.89 -18.50
CA TRP A 258 16.12 49.19 -17.39
C TRP A 258 16.67 48.78 -16.03
N LEU A 259 17.34 47.64 -15.97
CA LEU A 259 17.93 47.07 -14.77
C LEU A 259 19.33 47.63 -14.43
N GLY A 260 19.87 48.49 -15.28
CA GLY A 260 21.21 49.05 -15.15
C GLY A 260 22.32 48.18 -15.76
N ALA A 261 23.37 48.83 -16.27
CA ALA A 261 24.44 48.18 -17.01
C ALA A 261 25.35 47.27 -16.17
N ASP A 262 25.43 47.50 -14.86
CA ASP A 262 26.27 46.71 -13.96
C ASP A 262 25.60 45.37 -13.58
N ARG A 263 26.15 44.27 -14.09
CA ARG A 263 25.67 42.90 -13.85
C ARG A 263 25.72 42.52 -12.36
N GLU A 264 26.75 42.93 -11.63
CA GLU A 264 26.96 42.53 -10.23
C GLU A 264 26.09 43.33 -9.27
N ALA A 265 25.68 44.53 -9.66
CA ALA A 265 24.80 45.39 -8.86
C ALA A 265 23.30 45.08 -9.03
N ARG A 266 22.90 44.23 -9.98
CA ARG A 266 21.48 43.91 -10.22
C ARG A 266 20.90 43.11 -9.07
N ALA A 267 19.98 43.72 -8.34
CA ALA A 267 19.23 43.03 -7.29
C ALA A 267 18.34 41.93 -7.90
N PRO A 268 18.38 40.68 -7.40
CA PRO A 268 17.53 39.59 -7.88
C PRO A 268 16.03 39.93 -7.84
N THR A 269 15.61 40.71 -6.83
CA THR A 269 14.24 41.24 -6.69
C THR A 269 13.80 42.11 -7.87
N ALA A 270 14.71 42.92 -8.42
CA ALA A 270 14.41 43.78 -9.57
C ALA A 270 14.22 42.95 -10.85
N VAL A 271 15.09 41.97 -11.09
CA VAL A 271 14.97 41.06 -12.25
C VAL A 271 13.67 40.26 -12.17
N LEU A 272 13.37 39.67 -11.00
CA LEU A 272 12.14 38.91 -10.78
C LEU A 272 10.89 39.81 -10.89
N GLY A 273 11.00 41.05 -10.42
CA GLY A 273 9.95 42.06 -10.57
C GLY A 273 9.66 42.42 -12.02
N VAL A 274 10.70 42.63 -12.84
CA VAL A 274 10.56 42.89 -14.29
C VAL A 274 9.89 41.70 -14.99
N LEU A 275 10.31 40.47 -14.68
CA LEU A 275 9.65 39.27 -15.20
C LEU A 275 8.16 39.25 -14.84
N PHE A 276 7.82 39.56 -13.59
CA PHE A 276 6.44 39.54 -13.09
C PHE A 276 5.55 40.54 -13.84
N VAL A 277 6.03 41.79 -14.03
CA VAL A 277 5.23 42.82 -14.72
C VAL A 277 5.12 42.56 -16.22
N LEU A 278 6.17 42.02 -16.86
CA LEU A 278 6.11 41.54 -18.25
C LEU A 278 5.08 40.43 -18.40
N ALA A 279 5.05 39.48 -17.45
CA ALA A 279 4.14 38.34 -17.49
C ALA A 279 2.69 38.78 -17.32
N ALA A 280 2.43 39.70 -16.39
CA ALA A 280 1.11 40.28 -16.20
C ALA A 280 0.63 41.03 -17.45
N ALA A 281 1.47 41.90 -18.02
CA ALA A 281 1.13 42.66 -19.23
C ALA A 281 0.90 41.76 -20.45
N TRP A 282 1.69 40.70 -20.60
CA TRP A 282 1.49 39.70 -21.64
C TRP A 282 0.19 38.92 -21.42
N ALA A 283 -0.09 38.48 -20.19
CA ALA A 283 -1.28 37.72 -19.84
C ALA A 283 -2.59 38.50 -20.11
N GLU A 284 -2.61 39.81 -19.86
CA GLU A 284 -3.75 40.68 -20.19
C GLU A 284 -4.12 40.64 -21.68
N LYS A 285 -3.16 40.34 -22.55
CA LYS A 285 -3.34 40.28 -24.00
C LYS A 285 -3.65 38.88 -24.53
N MET A 286 -3.62 37.85 -23.67
CA MET A 286 -3.70 36.44 -24.04
C MET A 286 -4.94 35.73 -23.49
N ALA A 287 -5.43 34.73 -24.24
CA ALA A 287 -6.46 33.82 -23.74
C ALA A 287 -5.88 32.83 -22.71
N PRO A 288 -6.65 32.35 -21.72
CA PRO A 288 -6.15 31.47 -20.67
C PRO A 288 -5.35 30.23 -21.13
N PRO A 289 -5.75 29.49 -22.20
CA PRO A 289 -4.98 28.33 -22.67
C PRO A 289 -3.56 28.69 -23.13
N GLN A 290 -3.43 29.84 -23.81
CA GLN A 290 -2.13 30.33 -24.30
C GLN A 290 -1.19 30.66 -23.15
N ARG A 291 -1.73 31.07 -21.99
CA ARG A 291 -0.94 31.39 -20.81
C ARG A 291 -0.32 30.15 -20.18
N ALA A 292 -1.07 29.05 -20.13
CA ALA A 292 -0.55 27.77 -19.69
C ALA A 292 0.50 27.20 -20.66
N GLU A 293 0.25 27.28 -21.97
CA GLU A 293 1.22 26.87 -22.99
C GLU A 293 2.52 27.69 -22.90
N ALA A 294 2.42 29.01 -22.71
CA ALA A 294 3.60 29.85 -22.53
C ALA A 294 4.39 29.52 -21.26
N LEU A 295 3.70 29.22 -20.15
CA LEU A 295 4.37 28.80 -18.92
C LEU A 295 5.20 27.52 -19.15
N LEU A 296 4.62 26.52 -19.83
CA LEU A 296 5.32 25.28 -20.17
C LEU A 296 6.48 25.53 -21.13
N ALA A 297 6.29 26.34 -22.17
CA ALA A 297 7.35 26.67 -23.12
C ALA A 297 8.53 27.41 -22.46
N LEU A 298 8.24 28.30 -21.52
CA LEU A 298 9.25 29.00 -20.71
C LEU A 298 10.00 28.05 -19.78
N ASP A 299 9.31 27.09 -19.18
CA ASP A 299 9.89 26.03 -18.34
C ASP A 299 10.83 25.11 -19.14
N ASP A 300 10.37 24.67 -20.32
CA ASP A 300 11.15 23.86 -21.26
C ASP A 300 12.40 24.61 -21.75
N ALA A 301 12.27 25.90 -22.08
CA ALA A 301 13.40 26.73 -22.47
C ALA A 301 14.46 26.86 -21.35
N CYS A 302 14.04 26.89 -20.09
CA CYS A 302 14.97 26.86 -18.95
C CYS A 302 15.70 25.54 -18.84
N LEU A 303 14.99 24.43 -19.00
CA LEU A 303 15.58 23.08 -18.94
C LEU A 303 16.55 22.84 -20.09
N ALA A 304 16.24 23.33 -21.29
CA ALA A 304 17.14 23.27 -22.45
C ALA A 304 18.47 24.00 -22.17
N ALA A 305 18.43 25.12 -21.44
CA ALA A 305 19.60 25.90 -21.02
C ALA A 305 20.48 25.25 -19.94
N GLY A 306 20.10 24.06 -19.45
CA GLY A 306 20.81 23.28 -18.45
C GLY A 306 20.15 23.33 -17.06
N PRO A 307 20.86 22.96 -15.99
CA PRO A 307 20.31 22.99 -14.63
C PRO A 307 19.81 24.40 -14.27
N ARG A 308 18.62 24.49 -13.67
CA ARG A 308 18.00 25.74 -13.24
C ARG A 308 18.82 26.39 -12.14
N THR A 309 18.95 27.71 -12.20
CA THR A 309 19.53 28.49 -11.11
C THR A 309 18.47 28.74 -10.03
N ILE A 310 18.92 29.15 -8.84
CA ILE A 310 18.05 29.58 -7.73
C ILE A 310 17.05 30.65 -8.20
N LEU A 311 17.56 31.64 -8.96
CA LEU A 311 16.73 32.73 -9.46
C LEU A 311 15.69 32.22 -10.47
N GLN A 312 16.05 31.29 -11.35
CA GLN A 312 15.10 30.69 -12.30
C GLN A 312 14.00 29.90 -11.60
N GLU A 313 14.31 29.17 -10.52
CA GLU A 313 13.29 28.47 -9.74
C GLU A 313 12.32 29.48 -9.09
N GLU A 314 12.82 30.56 -8.50
CA GLU A 314 11.96 31.62 -7.93
C GLU A 314 11.12 32.32 -9.01
N MET A 315 11.69 32.51 -10.21
CA MET A 315 10.98 33.08 -11.35
C MET A 315 9.83 32.16 -11.80
N LEU A 316 10.07 30.86 -11.90
CA LEU A 316 9.07 29.86 -12.27
C LEU A 316 8.01 29.67 -11.18
N ASP A 317 8.35 29.85 -9.90
CA ASP A 317 7.38 29.87 -8.80
C ASP A 317 6.47 31.14 -8.85
N ALA A 318 7.00 32.26 -9.32
CA ALA A 318 6.26 33.54 -9.42
C ALA A 318 5.41 33.65 -10.71
N LEU A 319 5.87 33.06 -11.81
CA LEU A 319 5.26 33.16 -13.14
C LEU A 319 3.77 32.73 -13.20
N PRO A 320 3.34 31.59 -12.63
CA PRO A 320 1.95 31.16 -12.66
C PRO A 320 1.01 32.22 -12.07
N ARG A 321 1.43 32.89 -10.99
CA ARG A 321 0.65 33.96 -10.35
C ARG A 321 0.54 35.19 -11.26
N ALA A 322 1.64 35.56 -11.91
CA ALA A 322 1.66 36.69 -12.85
C ALA A 322 0.83 36.42 -14.12
N LEU A 323 0.86 35.18 -14.61
CA LEU A 323 0.10 34.72 -15.78
C LEU A 323 -1.38 34.44 -15.45
N GLY A 324 -1.75 34.34 -14.17
CA GLY A 324 -3.09 33.95 -13.74
C GLY A 324 -3.43 32.50 -14.11
N VAL A 325 -2.46 31.61 -13.98
CA VAL A 325 -2.60 30.16 -14.23
C VAL A 325 -2.64 29.43 -12.88
N GLU A 326 -3.67 28.62 -12.66
CA GLU A 326 -3.76 27.73 -11.49
C GLU A 326 -3.03 26.41 -11.80
N LEU A 327 -1.99 26.10 -11.01
CA LEU A 327 -1.32 24.80 -11.08
C LEU A 327 -2.03 23.82 -10.16
N GLN A 328 -2.63 22.76 -10.72
CA GLN A 328 -3.10 21.60 -9.97
C GLN A 328 -2.02 20.52 -10.03
N LEU A 329 -1.41 20.20 -8.90
CA LEU A 329 -0.48 19.08 -8.78
C LEU A 329 -1.28 17.78 -8.65
N GLU A 330 -1.21 16.90 -9.64
CA GLU A 330 -1.79 15.55 -9.54
C GLU A 330 -1.12 14.79 -8.39
N GLY A 331 -1.83 14.61 -7.28
CA GLY A 331 -1.30 13.98 -6.06
C GLY A 331 -1.97 14.46 -4.76
N GLU A 332 -2.69 15.59 -4.79
CA GLU A 332 -3.56 16.04 -3.70
C GLU A 332 -5.03 15.65 -3.97
N SER A 333 -5.32 14.35 -3.92
CA SER A 333 -6.69 13.80 -3.89
C SER A 333 -6.81 12.65 -2.90
#